data_AF-A0A941QZW1-F1
#
_entry.id   AF-A0A941QZW1-F1
#
_cell.length_a   1.000
_cell.length_b   1.000
_cell.length_c   1.000
_cell.angle_alpha   90.00
_cell.angle_beta   90.00
_cell.angle_gamma   90.00
#
_symmetry.space_group_name_H-M   'P 1'
#
loop_
_entity.id
_entity.type
_entity.pdbx_description
1 polymer ?
#
loop_
_entity_poly.entity_id
_entity_poly.type
_entity_poly.pdbx_seq_one_letter_code
_entity_poly.pdbx_strand_id
1 'polypeptide(L)'
;MKKYILIVFLSCCSANLVVEEVQTTPVEANLTVCEVLEAEYIEFSNELFNTSFELNRFIDDISPNNVDSDRDKFFKDMEKNWDYQEVYKNYLEVRLDVYSNINKLYDDNSDCIVSGDQEISTEQVKEAEKDLSDFISKYEN
;
A
#
# COMPACT_ATOMS: atom_id res chain seq x y z
N MET A 1 -51.76 15.25 -36.83
CA MET A 1 -51.39 14.74 -38.18
C MET A 1 -49.90 14.97 -38.39
N LYS A 2 -49.29 14.09 -39.21
CA LYS A 2 -47.88 13.99 -39.62
C LYS A 2 -46.96 13.23 -38.65
N LYS A 3 -46.98 11.90 -38.86
CA LYS A 3 -45.85 10.96 -38.79
C LYS A 3 -44.62 11.57 -39.50
N TYR A 4 -43.39 11.31 -39.04
CA TYR A 4 -42.22 10.90 -39.87
C TYR A 4 -41.08 10.46 -38.91
N ILE A 5 -40.89 9.16 -38.73
CA ILE A 5 -39.86 8.27 -39.35
C ILE A 5 -38.54 8.26 -38.56
N LEU A 6 -38.35 7.10 -37.93
CA LEU A 6 -37.15 6.54 -37.33
C LEU A 6 -36.16 6.16 -38.45
N ILE A 7 -34.89 6.55 -38.34
CA ILE A 7 -33.79 5.90 -39.07
C ILE A 7 -32.67 5.62 -38.07
N VAL A 8 -32.62 4.38 -37.62
CA VAL A 8 -31.51 3.79 -36.87
C VAL A 8 -30.54 3.22 -37.90
N PHE A 9 -29.32 3.75 -37.96
CA PHE A 9 -28.24 3.09 -38.70
C PHE A 9 -27.59 2.05 -37.79
N LEU A 10 -28.09 0.81 -37.86
CA LEU A 10 -27.39 -0.36 -37.36
C LEU A 10 -26.34 -0.77 -38.41
N SER A 11 -25.11 -0.33 -38.20
CA SER A 11 -23.93 -0.90 -38.85
C SER A 11 -23.66 -2.28 -38.23
N CYS A 12 -24.25 -3.33 -38.80
CA CYS A 12 -23.86 -4.71 -38.48
C CYS A 12 -22.46 -4.97 -39.06
N CYS A 13 -21.42 -4.81 -38.25
CA CYS A 13 -20.17 -5.52 -38.49
C CYS A 13 -20.42 -6.99 -38.17
N SER A 14 -20.68 -7.81 -39.18
CA SER A 14 -20.62 -9.26 -39.07
C SER A 14 -19.17 -9.65 -38.79
N ALA A 15 -18.79 -9.70 -37.52
CA ALA A 15 -17.55 -10.31 -37.08
C ALA A 15 -17.69 -11.82 -37.30
N ASN A 16 -16.98 -12.34 -38.31
CA ASN A 16 -16.74 -13.77 -38.38
C ASN A 16 -15.92 -14.14 -37.13
N LEU A 17 -16.54 -14.86 -36.20
CA LEU A 17 -15.84 -15.54 -35.11
C LEU A 17 -15.02 -16.68 -35.74
N VAL A 18 -13.80 -16.36 -36.18
CA VAL A 18 -12.75 -17.36 -36.26
C VAL A 18 -12.43 -17.70 -34.81
N VAL A 19 -12.95 -18.83 -34.34
CA VAL A 19 -12.47 -19.45 -33.11
C VAL A 19 -11.10 -20.00 -33.44
N GLU A 20 -10.10 -19.12 -33.33
CA GLU A 20 -8.72 -19.56 -33.22
C GLU A 20 -8.61 -20.13 -31.80
N GLU A 21 -8.43 -21.45 -31.69
CA GLU A 21 -8.04 -22.06 -30.42
C GLU A 21 -6.73 -21.42 -30.00
N VAL A 22 -6.81 -20.43 -29.11
CA VAL A 22 -5.64 -19.93 -28.40
C VAL A 22 -5.16 -21.10 -27.54
N GLN A 23 -4.16 -21.82 -28.05
CA GLN A 23 -3.33 -22.67 -27.21
C GLN A 23 -2.70 -21.76 -26.16
N THR A 24 -3.30 -21.73 -24.97
CA THR A 24 -2.64 -21.21 -23.78
C THR A 24 -1.54 -22.19 -23.42
N THR A 25 -0.39 -22.02 -24.06
CA THR A 25 0.86 -22.56 -23.55
C THR A 25 1.05 -21.96 -22.16
N PRO A 26 1.24 -22.75 -21.09
CA PRO A 26 1.58 -22.20 -19.79
C PRO A 26 3.02 -21.68 -19.93
N VAL A 27 3.15 -20.42 -20.31
CA VAL A 27 4.42 -19.70 -20.17
C VAL A 27 4.47 -19.39 -18.69
N GLU A 28 5.21 -20.21 -17.94
CA GLU A 28 5.76 -19.84 -16.65
C GLU A 28 6.66 -18.62 -16.95
N ALA A 29 6.08 -17.43 -16.89
CA ALA A 29 6.76 -16.20 -17.26
C ALA A 29 7.79 -15.93 -16.16
N ASN A 30 9.04 -16.31 -16.43
CA ASN A 30 10.17 -15.89 -15.60
C ASN A 30 10.23 -14.36 -15.66
N LEU A 31 9.92 -13.73 -14.54
CA LEU A 31 10.05 -12.29 -14.38
C LEU A 31 11.51 -11.87 -14.62
N THR A 32 11.68 -10.71 -15.24
CA THR A 32 12.97 -10.03 -15.32
C THR A 32 13.39 -9.52 -13.94
N VAL A 33 14.67 -9.17 -13.79
CA VAL A 33 15.19 -8.64 -12.51
C VAL A 33 14.40 -7.42 -12.03
N CYS A 34 14.08 -6.47 -12.92
CA CYS A 34 13.31 -5.29 -12.53
C CYS A 34 11.84 -5.60 -12.20
N GLU A 35 11.22 -6.60 -12.84
CA GLU A 35 9.86 -7.03 -12.49
C GLU A 35 9.81 -7.75 -11.13
N VAL A 36 10.86 -8.49 -10.77
CA VAL A 36 11.00 -9.07 -9.41
C VAL A 36 11.12 -7.95 -8.37
N LEU A 37 11.96 -6.94 -8.65
CA LEU A 37 12.14 -5.79 -7.75
C LEU A 37 10.87 -4.97 -7.59
N GLU A 38 10.13 -4.73 -8.66
CA GLU A 38 8.82 -4.06 -8.61
C GLU A 38 7.83 -4.87 -7.77
N ALA A 39 7.81 -6.20 -7.89
CA ALA A 39 6.96 -7.05 -7.06
C ALA A 39 7.33 -6.96 -5.57
N GLU A 40 8.62 -7.00 -5.23
CA GLU A 40 9.11 -6.82 -3.85
C GLU A 40 8.75 -5.43 -3.29
N TYR A 41 8.93 -4.37 -4.09
CA TYR A 41 8.52 -3.02 -3.70
C TYR A 41 7.02 -2.94 -3.40
N ILE A 42 6.19 -3.54 -4.26
CA ILE A 42 4.73 -3.59 -4.09
C ILE A 42 4.37 -4.34 -2.81
N GLU A 43 5.05 -5.43 -2.50
CA GLU A 43 4.84 -6.20 -1.28
C GLU A 43 5.10 -5.35 -0.03
N PHE A 44 6.28 -4.72 0.06
CA PHE A 44 6.61 -3.84 1.18
C PHE A 44 5.66 -2.65 1.30
N SER A 45 5.29 -2.04 0.17
CA SER A 45 4.34 -0.92 0.13
C SER A 45 2.96 -1.33 0.63
N ASN A 46 2.49 -2.53 0.26
CA ASN A 46 1.22 -3.07 0.74
C ASN A 46 1.28 -3.38 2.24
N GLU A 47 2.39 -3.88 2.75
CA GLU A 47 2.57 -4.13 4.18
C GLU A 47 2.44 -2.84 5.00
N LEU A 48 3.12 -1.78 4.61
CA LEU A 48 3.00 -0.47 5.26
C LEU A 48 1.58 0.09 5.13
N PHE A 49 0.96 -0.02 3.96
CA PHE A 49 -0.41 0.43 3.74
C PHE A 49 -1.40 -0.31 4.67
N ASN A 50 -1.30 -1.64 4.74
CA ASN A 50 -2.19 -2.46 5.56
C ASN A 50 -2.03 -2.12 7.05
N THR A 51 -0.80 -2.04 7.54
CA THR A 51 -0.56 -1.71 8.95
C THR A 51 -1.01 -0.29 9.29
N SER A 52 -0.82 0.67 8.38
CA SER A 52 -1.36 2.03 8.53
C SER A 52 -2.88 2.04 8.56
N PHE A 53 -3.52 1.21 7.72
CA PHE A 53 -4.97 1.09 7.68
C PHE A 53 -5.52 0.46 8.96
N GLU A 54 -4.86 -0.56 9.50
CA GLU A 54 -5.21 -1.18 10.77
C GLU A 54 -5.10 -0.20 11.95
N LEU A 55 -4.02 0.58 12.03
CA LEU A 55 -3.89 1.65 13.04
C LEU A 55 -5.03 2.66 12.92
N ASN A 56 -5.33 3.13 11.70
CA ASN A 56 -6.39 4.11 11.50
C ASN A 56 -7.78 3.54 11.82
N ARG A 57 -8.06 2.28 11.45
CA ARG A 57 -9.31 1.61 11.83
C ARG A 57 -9.41 1.49 13.36
N PHE A 58 -8.33 1.09 14.03
CA PHE A 58 -8.31 1.02 15.49
C PHE A 58 -8.65 2.37 16.12
N ILE A 59 -8.07 3.46 15.60
CA ILE A 59 -8.36 4.82 16.07
C ILE A 59 -9.82 5.20 15.82
N ASP A 60 -10.36 4.93 14.62
CA ASP A 60 -11.76 5.23 14.27
C ASP A 60 -12.76 4.44 15.13
N ASP A 61 -12.38 3.25 15.59
CA ASP A 61 -13.21 2.39 16.44
C ASP A 61 -13.17 2.78 17.95
N ILE A 62 -12.35 3.76 18.36
CA ILE A 62 -12.26 4.20 19.77
C ILE A 62 -13.59 4.75 20.28
N SER A 63 -14.35 5.43 19.44
CA SER A 63 -15.61 6.07 19.84
C SER A 63 -16.48 6.45 18.63
N PRO A 64 -17.75 6.86 18.83
CA PRO A 64 -18.59 7.36 17.74
C PRO A 64 -18.28 8.82 17.35
N ASN A 65 -17.18 9.40 17.83
CA ASN A 65 -16.77 10.75 17.47
C ASN A 65 -16.12 10.76 16.07
N ASN A 66 -15.59 11.91 15.64
CA ASN A 66 -14.81 11.96 14.42
C ASN A 66 -13.38 11.44 14.63
N VAL A 67 -12.79 10.94 13.55
CA VAL A 67 -11.44 10.36 13.52
C VAL A 67 -10.35 11.28 14.08
N ASP A 68 -10.44 12.60 13.86
CA ASP A 68 -9.44 13.54 14.37
C ASP A 68 -9.48 13.62 15.91
N SER A 69 -10.69 13.69 16.49
CA SER A 69 -10.89 13.68 17.93
C SER A 69 -10.43 12.37 18.56
N ASP A 70 -10.65 11.25 17.87
CA ASP A 70 -10.22 9.94 18.37
C ASP A 70 -8.71 9.73 18.23
N ARG A 71 -8.08 10.31 17.20
CA ARG A 71 -6.61 10.37 17.10
C ARG A 71 -5.99 11.18 18.24
N ASP A 72 -6.55 12.35 18.55
CA ASP A 72 -6.08 13.16 19.68
C ASP A 72 -6.21 12.41 21.01
N LYS A 73 -7.34 11.72 21.19
CA LYS A 73 -7.59 10.87 22.36
C LYS A 73 -6.62 9.69 22.42
N PHE A 74 -6.37 9.02 21.30
CA PHE A 74 -5.45 7.90 21.18
C PHE A 74 -4.07 8.26 21.72
N PHE A 75 -3.46 9.33 21.20
CA PHE A 75 -2.13 9.75 21.64
C PHE A 75 -2.12 10.31 23.07
N LYS A 76 -3.20 10.98 23.51
CA LYS A 76 -3.32 11.49 24.88
C LYS A 76 -3.42 10.37 25.92
N ASP A 77 -4.10 9.28 25.59
CA ASP A 77 -4.34 8.18 26.51
C ASP A 77 -3.31 7.03 26.38
N MET A 78 -2.38 7.13 25.43
CA MET A 78 -1.34 6.12 25.15
C MET A 78 -0.53 5.71 26.39
N GLU A 79 -0.15 6.64 27.26
CA GLU A 79 0.66 6.34 28.47
C GLU A 79 -0.01 5.34 29.42
N LYS A 80 -1.34 5.26 29.40
CA LYS A 80 -2.15 4.50 30.36
C LYS A 80 -2.98 3.40 29.69
N ASN A 81 -2.77 3.17 28.39
CA ASN A 81 -3.49 2.18 27.61
C ASN A 81 -2.52 1.28 26.83
N TRP A 82 -2.38 0.03 27.27
CA TRP A 82 -1.48 -0.95 26.69
C TRP A 82 -1.87 -1.34 25.26
N ASP A 83 -3.16 -1.46 24.96
CA ASP A 83 -3.63 -1.79 23.60
C ASP A 83 -3.23 -0.69 22.61
N TYR A 84 -3.25 0.58 23.05
CA TYR A 84 -2.86 1.71 22.22
C TYR A 84 -1.36 1.71 21.95
N GLN A 85 -0.58 1.33 22.97
CA GLN A 85 0.86 1.17 22.85
C GLN A 85 1.20 0.03 21.88
N GLU A 86 0.55 -1.12 22.02
CA GLU A 86 0.78 -2.30 21.19
C GLU A 86 0.50 -2.02 19.71
N VAL A 87 -0.67 -1.46 19.39
CA VAL A 87 -1.05 -1.15 18.01
C VAL A 87 -0.14 -0.09 17.39
N TYR A 88 0.22 0.96 18.15
CA TYR A 88 1.12 1.99 17.63
C TYR A 88 2.55 1.47 17.45
N LYS A 89 3.04 0.64 18.38
CA LYS A 89 4.34 -0.01 18.28
C LYS A 89 4.42 -0.87 17.03
N ASN A 90 3.42 -1.72 16.79
CA ASN A 90 3.37 -2.56 15.59
C ASN A 90 3.48 -1.72 14.31
N TYR A 91 2.78 -0.58 14.24
CA TYR A 91 2.93 0.35 13.13
C TYR A 91 4.35 0.92 13.00
N LEU A 92 4.99 1.33 14.09
CA LEU A 92 6.35 1.85 14.07
C LEU A 92 7.38 0.81 13.64
N GLU A 93 7.23 -0.44 14.10
CA GLU A 93 8.09 -1.57 13.74
C GLU A 93 7.99 -1.89 12.24
N VAL A 94 6.76 -2.07 11.73
CA VAL A 94 6.53 -2.33 10.30
C VAL A 94 7.03 -1.17 9.43
N ARG A 95 6.79 0.08 9.84
CA ARG A 95 7.27 1.24 9.10
C ARG A 95 8.79 1.26 8.99
N LEU A 96 9.51 0.96 10.08
CA LEU A 96 10.97 0.90 10.05
C LEU A 96 11.47 -0.22 9.14
N ASP A 97 10.87 -1.42 9.24
CA ASP A 97 11.26 -2.56 8.41
C ASP A 97 11.04 -2.27 6.92
N VAL A 98 9.84 -1.85 6.54
CA VAL A 98 9.49 -1.49 5.17
C VAL A 98 10.39 -0.38 4.62
N TYR A 99 10.62 0.69 5.38
CA TYR A 99 11.49 1.78 4.92
C TYR A 99 12.92 1.32 4.70
N SER A 100 13.44 0.48 5.60
CA SER A 100 14.79 -0.08 5.48
C SER A 100 14.92 -0.98 4.25
N ASN A 101 13.91 -1.81 4.01
CA ASN A 101 13.90 -2.75 2.88
C ASN A 101 13.74 -2.02 1.54
N ILE A 102 12.84 -1.04 1.43
CA ILE A 102 12.69 -0.24 0.22
C ILE A 102 13.95 0.60 -0.06
N ASN A 103 14.52 1.26 0.96
CA ASN A 103 15.77 2.03 0.78
C ASN A 103 16.90 1.14 0.26
N LYS A 104 17.07 -0.05 0.85
CA LYS A 104 18.06 -1.03 0.39
C LYS A 104 17.78 -1.54 -1.03
N LEU A 105 16.51 -1.78 -1.36
CA LEU A 105 16.10 -2.29 -2.67
C LEU A 105 16.50 -1.32 -3.79
N TYR A 106 16.37 0.00 -3.57
CA TYR A 106 16.86 1.01 -4.52
C TYR A 106 18.37 1.16 -4.54
N ASP A 107 19.03 1.16 -3.36
CA ASP A 107 20.50 1.25 -3.27
C ASP A 107 21.20 0.12 -4.03
N ASP A 108 20.66 -1.11 -3.92
CA ASP A 108 21.21 -2.30 -4.57
C ASP A 108 20.87 -2.38 -6.07
N ASN A 109 19.86 -1.64 -6.56
CA ASN A 109 19.28 -1.81 -7.90
C ASN A 109 19.00 -0.50 -8.66
N SER A 110 19.93 0.45 -8.59
CA SER A 110 19.81 1.78 -9.22
C SER A 110 19.48 1.81 -10.73
N ASP A 111 19.67 0.70 -11.46
CA ASP A 111 19.37 0.57 -12.88
C ASP A 111 17.88 0.26 -13.18
N CYS A 112 17.11 -0.16 -12.17
CA CYS A 112 15.68 -0.46 -12.32
C CYS A 112 14.84 0.75 -11.84
N ILE A 113 14.18 1.43 -12.78
CA ILE A 113 13.24 2.52 -12.47
C ILE A 113 11.87 1.90 -12.26
N VAL A 114 11.39 1.90 -11.03
CA VAL A 114 10.01 1.51 -10.72
C VAL A 114 9.10 2.73 -10.83
N SER A 115 8.06 2.64 -11.65
CA SER A 115 7.29 3.79 -12.13
C SER A 115 6.18 4.22 -11.16
N GLY A 116 6.24 5.47 -10.68
CA GLY A 116 5.22 6.03 -9.79
C GLY A 116 5.56 5.91 -8.31
N ASP A 117 6.73 5.35 -8.01
CA ASP A 117 7.17 5.08 -6.66
C ASP A 117 7.81 6.28 -5.99
N GLN A 118 7.72 6.30 -4.67
CA GLN A 118 8.53 7.18 -3.84
C GLN A 118 9.70 6.39 -3.30
N GLU A 119 10.90 6.74 -3.77
CA GLU A 119 12.16 6.31 -3.17
C GLU A 119 12.16 6.71 -1.68
N ILE A 120 12.55 5.76 -0.82
CA ILE A 120 12.72 6.03 0.60
C ILE A 120 14.18 6.41 0.84
N SER A 121 14.41 7.63 1.31
CA SER A 121 15.75 8.13 1.59
C SER A 121 16.31 7.56 2.91
N THR A 122 17.64 7.60 3.05
CA THR A 122 18.32 7.23 4.29
C THR A 122 17.85 8.05 5.49
N GLU A 123 17.49 9.33 5.30
CA GLU A 123 16.94 10.19 6.35
C GLU A 123 15.58 9.70 6.83
N GLN A 124 14.72 9.22 5.93
CA GLN A 124 13.42 8.66 6.30
C GLN A 124 13.57 7.36 7.11
N VAL A 125 14.56 6.51 6.77
CA VAL A 125 14.90 5.32 7.57
C VAL A 125 15.35 5.73 8.98
N LYS A 126 16.25 6.71 9.10
CA LYS A 126 16.73 7.22 10.40
C LYS A 126 15.62 7.85 11.24
N GLU A 127 14.68 8.55 10.61
CA GLU A 127 13.51 9.10 11.29
C GLU A 127 12.61 7.98 11.83
N ALA A 128 12.36 6.94 11.03
CA ALA A 128 11.59 5.78 11.48
C ALA A 128 12.26 5.04 12.65
N GLU A 129 13.58 4.87 12.60
CA GLU A 129 14.38 4.26 13.67
C GLU A 129 14.29 5.09 14.96
N LYS A 130 14.45 6.41 14.83
CA LYS A 130 14.36 7.33 15.97
C LYS A 130 12.98 7.27 16.62
N ASP A 131 11.91 7.30 15.83
CA ASP A 131 10.54 7.26 16.35
C ASP A 131 10.25 5.97 17.13
N LEU A 132 10.68 4.81 16.62
CA LEU A 132 10.55 3.54 17.32
C LEU A 132 11.39 3.51 18.60
N SER A 133 12.65 3.97 18.53
CA SER A 133 13.53 4.06 19.69
C SER A 133 12.97 4.97 20.78
N ASP A 134 12.43 6.13 20.40
CA ASP A 134 11.81 7.08 21.33
C ASP A 134 10.55 6.47 21.97
N PHE A 135 9.76 5.73 21.20
CA PHE A 135 8.59 5.02 21.72
C PHE A 135 8.97 3.96 22.75
N ILE A 136 9.89 3.04 22.39
CA ILE A 136 10.38 1.98 23.28
C ILE A 136 10.97 2.58 24.56
N SER A 137 11.80 3.62 24.41
CA SER A 137 12.44 4.29 25.55
C SER A 137 11.44 4.91 26.52
N LYS A 138 10.28 5.32 26.03
CA LYS A 138 9.24 5.99 26.82
C LYS A 138 8.31 4.99 27.52
N TYR A 139 7.97 3.88 26.88
CA TYR A 139 6.88 3.01 27.33
C TYR A 139 7.30 1.58 27.73
N GLU A 140 8.50 1.12 27.37
CA GLU A 140 8.96 -0.26 27.62
C GLU A 140 10.15 -0.37 28.59
N ASN A 141 10.53 0.74 29.25
CA ASN A 141 11.62 0.80 30.23
C ASN A 141 11.16 0.59 31.69
#